data_AF-A0A2M8L8C0-F1
#
_entry.id   AF-A0A2M8L8C0-F1
#
_cell.length_a   1.000
_cell.length_b   1.000
_cell.length_c   1.000
_cell.angle_alpha   90.00
_cell.angle_beta   90.00
_cell.angle_gamma   90.00
#
_symmetry.space_group_name_H-M   'P 1'
#
loop_
_entity.id
_entity.type
_entity.pdbx_description
1 polymer ?
#
loop_
_entity_poly.entity_id
_entity_poly.type
_entity_poly.pdbx_seq_one_letter_code
_entity_poly.pdbx_strand_id
1 'polypeptide(L)' 'RHSGIPHLAGKIENYKVVANIPYYITSRFLRNFLSSQTQPELMVLTLQREVAERIAAADGKESILSISV' A
#
# COMPACT_ATOMS: atom_id res chain seq x y z
N ARG A 1 12.94 -34.95 20.10
CA ARG A 1 12.65 -34.51 18.72
C ARG A 1 11.31 -33.78 18.72
N HIS A 2 11.26 -32.50 19.07
CA HIS A 2 10.05 -31.68 18.92
C HIS A 2 10.49 -30.21 18.77
N SER A 3 10.84 -29.80 17.56
CA SER A 3 10.97 -28.40 17.18
C SER A 3 9.68 -27.99 16.46
N GLY A 4 8.62 -27.76 17.23
CA GLY A 4 7.38 -27.18 16.72
C GLY A 4 7.49 -25.66 16.73
N ILE A 5 8.04 -25.08 15.66
CA ILE A 5 7.85 -23.66 15.38
C ILE A 5 6.35 -23.44 15.16
N PRO A 6 5.64 -22.66 16.00
CA PRO A 6 4.23 -22.37 15.78
C PRO A 6 4.12 -21.63 14.45
N HIS A 7 3.42 -22.26 13.51
CA HIS A 7 3.13 -21.68 12.20
C HIS A 7 2.25 -20.45 12.44
N LEU A 8 2.81 -19.25 12.23
CA LEU A 8 2.08 -17.96 12.24
C LEU A 8 1.14 -17.85 11.01
N ALA A 9 0.49 -18.93 10.61
CA ALA A 9 -0.49 -18.92 9.51
C ALA A 9 -1.88 -18.52 10.01
N GLY A 10 -1.93 -17.45 10.78
CA GLY A 10 -3.15 -16.65 10.86
C GLY A 10 -3.24 -15.87 9.56
N LYS A 11 -4.37 -15.97 8.87
CA LYS A 11 -4.67 -15.06 7.75
C LYS A 11 -4.64 -13.63 8.31
N ILE A 12 -3.78 -12.76 7.77
CA ILE A 12 -3.71 -11.36 8.19
C ILE A 12 -4.92 -10.66 7.58
N GLU A 13 -6.02 -10.59 8.32
CA GLU A 13 -7.26 -9.98 7.83
C GLU A 13 -7.36 -8.48 8.12
N ASN A 14 -6.61 -7.96 9.09
CA ASN A 14 -6.65 -6.55 9.49
C ASN A 14 -5.23 -6.04 9.79
N TYR A 15 -4.67 -5.23 8.89
CA TYR A 15 -3.32 -4.69 9.06
C TYR A 15 -3.25 -3.23 8.61
N LYS A 16 -2.21 -2.56 9.12
CA LYS A 16 -1.88 -1.18 8.78
C LYS A 16 -0.49 -1.14 8.16
N VAL A 17 -0.29 -0.20 7.25
CA VAL A 17 0.99 -0.01 6.57
C VAL A 17 1.52 1.37 6.93
N VAL A 18 2.76 1.41 7.42
CA VAL A 18 3.50 2.66 7.66
C VAL A 18 4.84 2.54 6.97
N ALA A 19 5.13 3.42 6.01
CA ALA A 19 6.34 3.31 5.21
C ALA A 19 6.81 4.66 4.66
N ASN A 20 8.12 4.82 4.52
CA ASN A 20 8.72 5.90 3.74
C ASN A 20 9.11 5.33 2.36
N ILE A 21 8.42 5.77 1.31
CA ILE A 21 8.50 5.14 -0.01
C ILE A 21 9.38 5.98 -0.95
N PRO A 22 10.41 5.39 -1.59
CA PRO A 22 11.14 6.05 -2.67
C PRO A 22 10.21 6.36 -3.86
N TYR A 23 10.41 7.51 -4.50
CA TYR A 23 9.53 8.02 -5.58
C TYR A 23 9.14 6.96 -6.63
N TYR A 24 10.14 6.25 -7.17
CA TYR A 24 9.97 5.39 -8.35
C TYR A 24 9.07 4.17 -8.15
N ILE A 25 8.82 3.73 -6.92
CA ILE A 25 8.02 2.52 -6.64
C ILE A 25 6.59 2.82 -6.20
N THR A 26 6.27 4.09 -5.92
CA THR A 26 5.00 4.50 -5.29
C THR A 26 3.77 3.99 -6.04
N SER A 27 3.69 4.18 -7.36
CA SER A 27 2.53 3.73 -8.14
C SER A 27 2.35 2.22 -8.10
N ARG A 28 3.43 1.45 -8.29
CA ARG A 28 3.40 -0.01 -8.23
C ARG A 28 3.03 -0.51 -6.83
N PHE A 29 3.57 0.14 -5.79
CA PHE A 29 3.27 -0.16 -4.40
C PHE A 29 1.77 0.03 -4.12
N LEU A 30 1.24 1.22 -4.42
CA LEU A 30 -0.17 1.54 -4.20
C LEU A 30 -1.10 0.61 -4.99
N ARG A 31 -0.78 0.33 -6.26
CA ARG A 31 -1.54 -0.63 -7.08
C ARG A 31 -1.63 -2.00 -6.42
N ASN A 32 -0.51 -2.53 -5.93
CA ASN A 32 -0.47 -3.85 -5.32
C ASN A 32 -1.33 -3.92 -4.05
N PHE A 33 -1.23 -2.93 -3.16
CA PHE A 33 -1.99 -2.93 -1.91
C PHE A 33 -3.49 -2.66 -2.15
N LEU A 34 -3.82 -1.69 -2.99
CA LEU A 34 -5.22 -1.31 -3.27
C LEU A 34 -5.94 -2.24 -4.26
N SER A 35 -5.22 -3.11 -4.98
CA SER A 35 -5.84 -4.14 -5.84
C SER A 35 -5.84 -5.52 -5.19
N SER A 36 -5.27 -5.66 -3.98
CA SER A 36 -5.21 -6.93 -3.27
C SER A 36 -6.59 -7.32 -2.72
N GLN A 37 -6.82 -8.63 -2.58
CA GLN A 37 -8.04 -9.15 -1.94
C GLN A 37 -8.14 -8.74 -0.46
N THR A 38 -7.00 -8.48 0.19
CA THR A 38 -6.92 -8.12 1.61
C THR A 38 -6.17 -6.80 1.73
N GLN A 39 -6.93 -5.71 1.62
CA GLN A 39 -6.40 -4.36 1.68
C GLN A 39 -6.05 -3.97 3.12
N PRO A 40 -5.05 -3.08 3.31
CA PRO A 40 -4.79 -2.50 4.61
C PRO A 40 -5.95 -1.61 5.06
N GLU A 41 -6.25 -1.63 6.36
CA GLU A 41 -7.25 -0.73 6.96
C GLU A 41 -6.81 0.74 6.92
N LEU A 42 -5.49 0.97 6.99
CA LEU A 42 -4.89 2.30 6.97
C LEU A 42 -3.48 2.24 6.39
N MET A 43 -3.16 3.22 5.53
CA MET A 43 -1.80 3.45 5.05
C MET A 43 -1.35 4.86 5.45
N VAL A 44 -0.19 4.95 6.10
CA VAL A 44 0.51 6.20 6.41
C VAL A 44 1.84 6.18 5.68
N LEU A 45 1.95 6.97 4.62
CA LEU A 45 3.08 6.95 3.71
C LEU A 45 3.79 8.30 3.69
N THR A 46 5.13 8.28 3.70
CA THR A 46 5.94 9.46 3.35
C THR A 46 6.32 9.36 1.88
N LEU A 47 6.02 10.41 1.12
CA LEU A 47 6.21 10.51 -0.33
C LEU A 47 6.86 11.85 -0.69
N GLN A 48 7.35 11.96 -1.92
CA GLN A 48 7.71 13.26 -2.48
C GLN A 48 6.44 14.11 -2.67
N ARG A 49 6.57 15.42 -2.47
CA ARG A 49 5.44 16.36 -2.39
C ARG A 49 4.56 16.29 -3.65
N GLU A 50 5.15 16.32 -4.82
CA GLU A 50 4.44 16.30 -6.10
C GLU A 50 3.69 14.98 -6.34
N VAL A 51 4.14 13.87 -5.76
CA VAL A 51 3.41 12.59 -5.80
C VAL A 51 2.21 12.63 -4.87
N ALA A 52 2.38 13.16 -3.66
CA ALA A 52 1.29 13.31 -2.71
C ALA A 52 0.20 14.25 -3.27
N GLU A 53 0.59 15.35 -3.91
CA GLU A 53 -0.32 16.29 -4.57
C GLU A 53 -1.13 15.63 -5.70
N ARG A 54 -0.48 14.81 -6.54
CA ARG A 54 -1.18 14.04 -7.58
C ARG A 54 -2.18 13.05 -6.99
N ILE A 55 -1.81 12.31 -5.95
CA ILE A 55 -2.69 11.33 -5.28
C ILE A 55 -3.89 12.01 -4.61
N ALA A 56 -3.70 13.21 -4.04
CA ALA A 56 -4.73 13.95 -3.31
C ALA A 56 -5.63 14.81 -4.22
N ALA A 57 -5.34 14.93 -5.52
CA ALA A 57 -6.14 15.71 -6.45
C ALA A 57 -7.56 15.13 -6.58
N ALA A 58 -8.58 15.99 -6.44
CA ALA A 58 -9.99 15.59 -6.34
C ALA A 58 -10.66 15.32 -7.70
N ASP A 59 -9.96 15.58 -8.80
CA ASP A 59 -10.49 15.75 -10.14
C ASP A 59 -10.90 14.44 -10.82
N GLY A 60 -10.78 13.29 -10.13
CA GLY A 60 -11.19 11.96 -10.59
C GLY A 60 -10.40 11.41 -11.78
N LYS A 61 -9.68 12.26 -12.54
CA LYS A 61 -8.81 11.89 -13.66
C LYS A 61 -7.48 11.30 -13.17
N GLU A 62 -7.02 11.70 -11.98
CA GLU A 62 -5.79 11.25 -11.32
C GLU A 62 -6.11 10.33 -10.12
N SER A 63 -7.07 9.41 -10.26
CA SER A 63 -7.26 8.38 -9.22
C SER A 63 -5.94 7.62 -9.01
N ILE A 64 -5.72 6.99 -7.85
CA ILE A 64 -4.52 6.15 -7.62
C ILE A 64 -4.37 5.06 -8.72
N LEU A 65 -5.49 4.65 -9.34
CA LEU A 65 -5.51 3.74 -10.49
C LEU A 65 -5.10 4.42 -11.81
N SER A 66 -5.33 5.72 -11.96
CA SER A 66 -4.91 6.54 -13.10
C SER A 66 -3.42 6.91 -13.08
N ILE A 67 -2.82 7.05 -11.89
CA ILE A 67 -1.36 7.27 -11.72
C ILE A 67 -0.55 5.98 -12.04
N SER A 68 -1.24 4.87 -12.27
CA SER A 68 -0.67 3.55 -12.46
C SER A 68 -0.55 3.13 -13.94
N VAL A 69 -0.45 4.09 -14.88
CA VAL A 69 -0.13 3.83 -16.30
C VAL A 69 1.38 3.56 -16.46
#